data_AF-A0A8S2F645-F1
#
_entry.id   AF-A0A8S2F645-F1
#
_cell.length_a   1.000
_cell.length_b   1.000
_cell.length_c   1.000
_cell.angle_alpha   90.00
_cell.angle_beta   90.00
_cell.angle_gamma   90.00
#
_symmetry.space_group_name_H-M   'P 1'
#
loop_
_entity.id
_entity.type
_entity.pdbx_description
1 polymer ?
#
loop_
_entity_poly.entity_id
_entity_poly.type
_entity_poly.pdbx_seq_one_letter_code
_entity_poly.pdbx_strand_id
1 'polypeptide(L)'
;FLFISRDVGKRNLFNYALRTYIRKHPTLIQNYNDDDLEEIILRKKALKNKNEVVTATKQQKSINNESDIKKVYMLDMESGLDFMLRREICKINEINNDAYNALVKWLTVLVKYFPGREPVMTYLTRLLDEVKSQPNGFTGNEFRRMANRKTEDAYLPTYFQQWRHCAGSANQYRGYPCAVWLIFHSLTVGQVRFEEKKSVPSDKLDMIEVPLAIKNFIKYFFGCRECSDHFMKETVNVEDIQPNKYEAVLYLWNIHNRVNERLHGEISEDPLHPKLQFPPIPLCKQCHKLDKDDVTSFNKDRTIEFLLEFYSKDNIDSSNLTDFQQQSIRKLRSRQKWKQINENDGNINNIPDENSDNELSKYIKKSSLFGTTTMLLKHFKIYFIVTCFVFVIFLRYRFCKVKKKRYTL
;
A
#
# COMPACT_ATOMS: atom_id res chain seq x y z
N PHE A 1 20.45 -14.70 -23.87
CA PHE A 1 20.98 -14.40 -22.53
C PHE A 1 20.55 -12.98 -22.12
N LEU A 2 19.37 -12.86 -21.53
CA LEU A 2 18.74 -11.58 -21.18
C LEU A 2 18.92 -11.32 -19.68
N PHE A 3 19.90 -10.50 -19.32
CA PHE A 3 19.91 -9.74 -18.07
C PHE A 3 19.49 -8.30 -18.42
N ILE A 4 18.21 -7.97 -18.23
CA ILE A 4 17.74 -6.59 -18.34
C ILE A 4 18.06 -5.91 -17.01
N SER A 5 18.97 -4.92 -17.06
CA SER A 5 19.36 -4.13 -15.90
C SER A 5 18.17 -3.36 -15.34
N ARG A 6 18.03 -3.35 -14.00
CA ARG A 6 16.98 -2.60 -13.27
C ARG A 6 17.12 -1.08 -13.40
N ASP A 7 18.23 -0.60 -13.95
CA ASP A 7 18.55 0.81 -14.14
C ASP A 7 17.80 1.44 -15.34
N VAL A 8 17.01 2.48 -15.08
CA VAL A 8 16.11 3.14 -16.07
C VAL A 8 16.91 3.83 -17.18
N GLY A 9 18.11 4.35 -16.89
CA GLY A 9 18.97 4.98 -17.91
C GLY A 9 19.48 3.97 -18.94
N LYS A 10 19.77 2.73 -18.53
CA LYS A 10 20.30 1.67 -19.40
C LYS A 10 19.24 1.07 -20.32
N ARG A 11 17.97 1.05 -19.89
CA ARG A 11 16.83 0.63 -20.72
C ARG A 11 16.57 1.61 -21.88
N ASN A 12 16.71 2.90 -21.64
CA ASN A 12 16.49 3.91 -22.68
C ASN A 12 17.58 3.87 -23.76
N LEU A 13 18.84 3.64 -23.37
CA LEU A 13 19.96 3.50 -24.31
C LEU A 13 19.85 2.22 -25.15
N PHE A 14 19.41 1.11 -24.55
CA PHE A 14 19.17 -0.15 -25.25
C PHE A 14 18.03 -0.02 -26.27
N ASN A 15 16.91 0.60 -25.88
CA ASN A 15 15.77 0.82 -26.77
C ASN A 15 16.13 1.78 -27.93
N TYR A 16 16.95 2.79 -27.67
CA TYR A 16 17.44 3.71 -28.70
C TYR A 16 18.39 3.01 -29.70
N ALA A 17 19.33 2.21 -29.20
CA ALA A 17 20.24 1.42 -30.03
C ALA A 17 19.50 0.39 -30.88
N LEU A 18 18.51 -0.29 -30.31
CA LEU A 18 17.68 -1.28 -30.99
C LEU A 18 16.85 -0.65 -32.12
N ARG A 19 16.21 0.50 -31.87
CA ARG A 19 15.47 1.25 -32.89
C ARG A 19 16.37 1.76 -34.02
N THR A 20 17.57 2.23 -33.67
CA THR A 20 18.55 2.73 -34.66
C THR A 20 19.11 1.61 -35.53
N TYR A 21 19.30 0.42 -34.96
CA TYR A 21 19.79 -0.77 -35.67
C TYR A 21 18.73 -1.33 -36.62
N ILE A 22 17.47 -1.44 -36.18
CA ILE A 22 16.35 -1.90 -37.00
C ILE A 22 16.12 -0.95 -38.19
N ARG A 23 16.24 0.37 -37.97
CA ARG A 23 16.10 1.38 -39.04
C ARG A 23 17.19 1.29 -40.12
N LYS A 24 18.37 0.73 -39.79
CA LYS A 24 19.50 0.56 -40.72
C LYS A 24 19.49 -0.79 -41.45
N HIS A 25 18.66 -1.75 -41.05
CA HIS A 25 18.62 -3.10 -41.62
C HIS A 25 17.17 -3.62 -41.81
N PRO A 26 16.39 -3.01 -42.74
CA PRO A 26 14.96 -3.29 -42.90
C PRO A 26 14.64 -4.72 -43.40
N THR A 27 15.60 -5.41 -44.01
CA THR A 27 15.43 -6.79 -44.51
C THR A 27 15.38 -7.86 -43.41
N LEU A 28 15.70 -7.50 -42.16
CA LEU A 28 15.62 -8.42 -41.01
C LEU A 28 14.18 -8.68 -40.54
N ILE A 29 13.20 -7.89 -40.97
CA ILE A 29 11.79 -8.00 -40.55
C ILE A 29 10.99 -8.92 -41.50
N GLN A 30 11.47 -9.20 -42.71
CA GLN A 30 10.70 -9.92 -43.73
C GLN A 30 10.57 -11.44 -43.54
N ASN A 31 11.23 -12.03 -42.55
CA ASN A 31 11.20 -13.49 -42.30
C ASN A 31 10.74 -13.84 -40.88
N TYR A 32 9.90 -13.00 -40.25
CA TYR A 32 9.35 -13.29 -38.91
C TYR A 32 7.88 -13.70 -39.06
N ASN A 33 7.58 -14.99 -38.84
CA ASN A 33 6.20 -15.49 -38.77
C ASN A 33 5.63 -15.18 -37.37
N ASP A 34 4.44 -14.58 -37.31
CA ASP A 34 3.77 -14.19 -36.06
C ASP A 34 3.35 -15.41 -35.21
N ASP A 35 3.16 -16.58 -35.82
CA ASP A 35 2.72 -17.81 -35.15
C ASP A 35 3.75 -18.34 -34.11
N ASP A 36 5.05 -18.16 -34.36
CA ASP A 36 6.12 -18.59 -33.44
C ASP A 36 6.17 -17.72 -32.16
N LEU A 37 5.75 -16.46 -32.26
CA LEU A 37 5.76 -15.52 -31.14
C LEU A 37 4.60 -15.83 -30.17
N GLU A 38 3.42 -16.20 -30.70
CA GLU A 38 2.29 -16.64 -29.90
C GLU A 38 2.59 -17.93 -29.13
N GLU A 39 3.22 -18.93 -29.77
CA GLU A 39 3.56 -20.19 -29.11
C GLU A 39 4.59 -19.98 -27.98
N ILE A 40 5.57 -19.11 -28.18
CA ILE A 40 6.55 -18.74 -27.14
C ILE A 40 5.89 -17.97 -25.99
N ILE A 41 4.91 -17.09 -26.28
CA ILE A 41 4.15 -16.37 -25.27
C ILE A 41 3.27 -17.33 -24.46
N LEU A 42 2.60 -18.27 -25.11
CA LEU A 42 1.77 -19.30 -24.47
C LEU A 42 2.60 -20.25 -23.60
N ARG A 43 3.76 -20.73 -24.09
CA ARG A 43 4.67 -21.57 -23.29
C ARG A 43 5.26 -20.81 -22.10
N LYS A 44 5.58 -19.51 -22.25
CA LYS A 44 6.03 -18.66 -21.12
C LYS A 44 4.94 -18.42 -20.09
N LYS A 45 3.68 -18.24 -20.52
CA LYS A 45 2.51 -18.15 -19.61
C LYS A 45 2.30 -19.48 -18.87
N ALA A 46 2.40 -20.63 -19.55
CA ALA A 46 2.27 -21.95 -18.93
C ALA A 46 3.41 -22.25 -17.93
N LEU A 47 4.66 -21.90 -18.25
CA LEU A 47 5.80 -22.05 -17.35
C LEU A 47 5.75 -21.09 -16.15
N LYS A 48 5.19 -19.89 -16.33
CA LYS A 48 4.93 -18.94 -15.24
C LYS A 48 3.84 -19.46 -14.29
N ASN A 49 2.73 -19.97 -14.83
CA ASN A 49 1.67 -20.59 -14.03
C ASN A 49 2.17 -21.83 -13.27
N LYS A 50 3.01 -22.68 -13.89
CA LYS A 50 3.55 -23.87 -13.23
C LYS A 50 4.51 -23.54 -12.09
N ASN A 51 5.33 -22.49 -12.24
CA ASN A 51 6.21 -22.01 -11.18
C ASN A 51 5.44 -21.24 -10.09
N GLU A 52 4.37 -20.51 -10.44
CA GLU A 52 3.48 -19.84 -9.46
C GLU A 52 2.68 -20.86 -8.64
N VAL A 53 2.20 -21.95 -9.24
CA VAL A 53 1.52 -23.05 -8.52
C VAL A 53 2.48 -23.77 -7.57
N VAL A 54 3.71 -24.08 -7.99
CA VAL A 54 4.73 -24.72 -7.14
C VAL A 54 5.22 -23.79 -6.02
N THR A 55 5.27 -22.48 -6.27
CA THR A 55 5.61 -21.49 -5.24
C THR A 55 4.45 -21.30 -4.26
N ALA A 56 3.20 -21.30 -4.74
CA ALA A 56 2.00 -21.29 -3.92
C ALA A 56 1.90 -22.54 -3.03
N THR A 57 2.26 -23.74 -3.54
CA THR A 57 2.28 -24.96 -2.70
C THR A 57 3.35 -24.92 -1.60
N LYS A 58 4.46 -24.21 -1.83
CA LYS A 58 5.50 -23.97 -0.81
C LYS A 58 5.11 -22.86 0.19
N GLN A 59 4.34 -21.86 -0.23
CA GLN A 59 3.83 -20.78 0.62
C GLN A 59 2.60 -21.19 1.45
N GLN A 60 1.81 -22.16 0.97
CA GLN A 60 0.68 -22.74 1.71
C GLN A 60 1.11 -23.45 3.00
N LYS A 61 2.39 -23.85 3.11
CA LYS A 61 2.95 -24.47 4.32
C LYS A 61 3.30 -23.48 5.44
N SER A 62 3.13 -22.17 5.25
CA SER A 62 3.51 -21.16 6.26
C SER A 62 2.41 -20.17 6.67
N ILE A 63 1.14 -20.39 6.32
CA ILE A 63 0.01 -19.58 6.82
C ILE A 63 -1.16 -20.50 7.16
N ASN A 64 -1.02 -21.30 8.22
CA ASN A 64 -2.11 -22.07 8.82
C ASN A 64 -1.93 -22.08 10.35
N ASN A 65 -1.75 -20.89 10.93
CA ASN A 65 -2.02 -20.70 12.35
C ASN A 65 -3.41 -20.08 12.45
N GLU A 66 -4.35 -20.82 13.04
CA GLU A 66 -5.70 -20.36 13.36
C GLU A 66 -5.70 -19.01 14.11
N SER A 67 -4.62 -18.72 14.86
CA SER A 67 -4.39 -17.46 15.54
C SER A 67 -4.22 -16.25 14.61
N ASP A 68 -3.69 -16.43 13.40
CA ASP A 68 -3.44 -15.32 12.47
C ASP A 68 -4.72 -14.84 11.78
N ILE A 69 -5.71 -15.72 11.60
CA ILE A 69 -7.03 -15.38 11.01
C ILE A 69 -7.87 -14.58 12.01
N LYS A 70 -7.71 -14.85 13.31
CA LYS A 70 -8.43 -14.18 14.40
C LYS A 70 -7.87 -12.79 14.76
N LYS A 71 -6.70 -12.42 14.21
CA LYS A 71 -6.00 -11.17 14.55
C LYS A 71 -6.19 -10.06 13.52
N VAL A 72 -6.27 -8.84 14.03
CA VAL A 72 -6.15 -7.58 13.28
C VAL A 72 -4.75 -7.01 13.51
N TYR A 73 -4.13 -6.42 12.50
CA TYR A 73 -2.78 -5.84 12.63
C TYR A 73 -2.80 -4.33 12.48
N MET A 74 -2.11 -3.65 13.39
CA MET A 74 -1.92 -2.20 13.31
C MET A 74 -1.17 -1.79 12.04
N LEU A 75 -0.31 -2.66 11.50
CA LEU A 75 0.35 -2.45 10.21
C LEU A 75 -0.67 -2.21 9.09
N ASP A 76 -1.71 -3.04 8.98
CA ASP A 76 -2.73 -2.88 7.94
C ASP A 76 -3.51 -1.58 8.11
N MET A 77 -3.86 -1.24 9.36
CA MET A 77 -4.62 -0.02 9.67
C MET A 77 -3.82 1.26 9.43
N GLU A 78 -2.55 1.33 9.87
CA GLU A 78 -1.68 2.49 9.60
C GLU A 78 -1.31 2.60 8.12
N SER A 79 -1.07 1.49 7.42
CA SER A 79 -0.92 1.46 5.95
C SER A 79 -2.18 1.98 5.24
N GLY A 80 -3.36 1.58 5.71
CA GLY A 80 -4.64 2.06 5.21
C GLY A 80 -4.82 3.56 5.42
N LEU A 81 -4.51 4.07 6.60
CA LEU A 81 -4.52 5.51 6.89
C LEU A 81 -3.52 6.29 6.04
N ASP A 82 -2.30 5.78 5.85
CA ASP A 82 -1.30 6.44 4.99
C ASP A 82 -1.82 6.57 3.56
N PHE A 83 -2.45 5.52 3.04
CA PHE A 83 -3.06 5.54 1.72
C PHE A 83 -4.27 6.49 1.66
N MET A 84 -5.20 6.44 2.63
CA MET A 84 -6.34 7.37 2.70
C MET A 84 -5.86 8.83 2.64
N LEU A 85 -4.95 9.20 3.54
CA LEU A 85 -4.52 10.58 3.72
C LEU A 85 -3.59 11.04 2.58
N ARG A 86 -2.60 10.24 2.20
CA ARG A 86 -1.54 10.69 1.26
C ARG A 86 -1.79 10.29 -0.19
N ARG A 87 -2.76 9.42 -0.46
CA ARG A 87 -3.10 8.98 -1.83
C ARG A 87 -4.52 9.30 -2.23
N GLU A 88 -5.54 9.01 -1.43
CA GLU A 88 -6.92 9.25 -1.83
C GLU A 88 -7.33 10.72 -1.72
N ILE A 89 -7.30 11.29 -0.51
CA ILE A 89 -7.76 12.66 -0.30
C ILE A 89 -6.94 13.67 -1.13
N CYS A 90 -5.63 13.43 -1.27
CA CYS A 90 -4.76 14.30 -2.04
C CYS A 90 -5.01 14.29 -3.58
N LYS A 91 -5.88 13.41 -4.11
CA LYS A 91 -6.27 13.41 -5.53
C LYS A 91 -7.38 14.42 -5.82
N ILE A 92 -8.10 14.87 -4.79
CA ILE A 92 -9.19 15.82 -4.98
C ILE A 92 -8.59 17.17 -5.34
N ASN A 93 -9.06 17.76 -6.45
CA ASN A 93 -8.54 19.03 -6.95
C ASN A 93 -8.73 20.15 -5.91
N GLU A 94 -9.96 20.31 -5.43
CA GLU A 94 -10.36 21.28 -4.42
C GLU A 94 -11.23 20.62 -3.35
N ILE A 95 -10.90 20.87 -2.09
CA ILE A 95 -11.61 20.35 -0.92
C ILE A 95 -12.25 21.56 -0.24
N ASN A 96 -13.51 21.83 -0.56
CA ASN A 96 -14.32 22.91 -0.02
C ASN A 96 -15.75 22.42 0.27
N ASN A 97 -16.59 23.26 0.89
CA ASN A 97 -18.01 23.00 1.14
C ASN A 97 -18.28 21.61 1.75
N ASP A 98 -19.09 20.78 1.10
CA ASP A 98 -19.43 19.43 1.60
C ASP A 98 -18.23 18.50 1.71
N ALA A 99 -17.27 18.57 0.77
CA ALA A 99 -16.07 17.76 0.83
C ALA A 99 -15.20 18.16 2.04
N TYR A 100 -15.08 19.46 2.30
CA TYR A 100 -14.43 19.97 3.51
C TYR A 100 -15.14 19.48 4.78
N ASN A 101 -16.47 19.62 4.85
CA ASN A 101 -17.25 19.15 5.99
C ASN A 101 -17.12 17.64 6.21
N ALA A 102 -17.11 16.85 5.14
CA ALA A 102 -16.86 15.41 5.18
C ALA A 102 -15.47 15.09 5.72
N LEU A 103 -14.43 15.81 5.29
CA LEU A 103 -13.07 15.63 5.76
C LEU A 103 -12.91 15.98 7.24
N VAL A 104 -13.48 17.09 7.70
CA VAL A 104 -13.46 17.50 9.11
C VAL A 104 -14.15 16.46 9.99
N LYS A 105 -15.33 15.97 9.59
CA LYS A 105 -16.05 14.92 10.31
C LYS A 105 -15.28 13.60 10.33
N TRP A 106 -14.69 13.21 9.20
CA TRP A 106 -13.85 12.02 9.08
C TRP A 106 -12.63 12.06 10.01
N LEU A 107 -11.86 13.15 9.97
CA LEU A 107 -10.69 13.32 10.85
C LEU A 107 -11.10 13.41 12.33
N THR A 108 -12.26 14.02 12.64
CA THR A 108 -12.80 14.06 14.01
C THR A 108 -13.09 12.65 14.53
N VAL A 109 -13.75 11.82 13.72
CA VAL A 109 -14.03 10.41 14.04
C VAL A 109 -12.74 9.60 14.23
N LEU A 110 -11.73 9.82 13.38
CA LEU A 110 -10.43 9.18 13.56
C LEU A 110 -9.77 9.59 14.89
N VAL A 111 -9.72 10.87 15.21
CA VAL A 111 -9.13 11.37 16.46
C VAL A 111 -9.86 10.82 17.69
N LYS A 112 -11.20 10.71 17.64
CA LYS A 112 -12.01 10.20 18.76
C LYS A 112 -11.89 8.69 18.97
N TYR A 113 -11.92 7.91 17.89
CA TYR A 113 -12.23 6.47 17.98
C TYR A 113 -11.14 5.54 17.41
N PHE A 114 -10.16 6.05 16.66
CA PHE A 114 -9.12 5.20 16.09
C PHE A 114 -8.23 4.62 17.20
N PRO A 115 -8.00 3.28 17.24
CA PRO A 115 -7.19 2.64 18.28
C PRO A 115 -5.68 2.80 18.01
N GLY A 116 -5.23 3.98 17.57
CA GLY A 116 -3.87 4.24 17.17
C GLY A 116 -2.88 4.33 18.34
N ARG A 117 -1.59 4.25 17.99
CA ARG A 117 -0.49 4.53 18.93
C ARG A 117 -0.36 6.03 19.15
N GLU A 118 0.21 6.43 20.29
CA GLU A 118 0.38 7.84 20.67
C GLU A 118 0.94 8.74 19.54
N PRO A 119 2.04 8.39 18.83
CA PRO A 119 2.55 9.29 17.79
C PRO A 119 1.60 9.45 16.59
N VAL A 120 0.77 8.44 16.31
CA VAL A 120 -0.23 8.51 15.24
C VAL A 120 -1.41 9.34 15.68
N MET A 121 -1.87 9.17 16.93
CA MET A 121 -2.98 9.96 17.46
C MET A 121 -2.61 11.45 17.57
N THR A 122 -1.41 11.78 18.06
CA THR A 122 -0.91 13.17 18.08
C THR A 122 -0.83 13.75 16.66
N TYR A 123 -0.41 12.95 15.67
CA TYR A 123 -0.41 13.37 14.27
C TYR A 123 -1.82 13.64 13.73
N LEU A 124 -2.79 12.76 14.01
CA LEU A 124 -4.17 12.94 13.56
C LEU A 124 -4.81 14.19 14.19
N THR A 125 -4.55 14.46 15.47
CA THR A 125 -5.03 15.67 16.16
C THR A 125 -4.44 16.92 15.51
N ARG A 126 -3.12 16.98 15.30
CA ARG A 126 -2.47 18.12 14.62
C ARG A 126 -2.99 18.34 13.20
N LEU A 127 -3.23 17.24 12.46
CA LEU A 127 -3.79 17.32 11.12
C LEU A 127 -5.22 17.87 11.13
N LEU A 128 -6.06 17.41 12.08
CA LEU A 128 -7.43 17.92 12.25
C LEU A 128 -7.42 19.43 12.55
N ASP A 129 -6.56 19.88 13.45
CA ASP A 129 -6.45 21.30 13.80
C ASP A 129 -6.02 22.16 12.62
N GLU A 130 -5.05 21.69 11.82
CA GLU A 130 -4.59 22.39 10.62
C GLU A 130 -5.64 22.43 9.50
N VAL A 131 -6.47 21.39 9.37
CA VAL A 131 -7.61 21.39 8.45
C VAL A 131 -8.69 22.38 8.93
N LYS A 132 -8.97 22.40 10.24
CA LYS A 132 -9.97 23.31 10.83
C LYS A 132 -9.57 24.78 10.73
N SER A 133 -8.27 25.10 10.72
CA SER A 133 -7.79 26.47 10.55
C SER A 133 -7.96 27.03 9.13
N GLN A 134 -8.38 26.20 8.16
CA GLN A 134 -8.62 26.58 6.77
C GLN A 134 -10.10 26.36 6.37
N PRO A 135 -11.06 27.11 6.95
CA PRO A 135 -12.50 26.88 6.75
C PRO A 135 -12.99 27.16 5.34
N ASN A 136 -12.25 27.95 4.56
CA ASN A 136 -12.59 28.28 3.16
C ASN A 136 -12.20 27.16 2.18
N GLY A 137 -11.62 26.07 2.66
CA GLY A 137 -11.14 24.97 1.83
C GLY A 137 -9.70 25.15 1.33
N PHE A 138 -9.22 24.13 0.62
CA PHE A 138 -7.84 24.03 0.14
C PHE A 138 -7.75 23.01 -1.00
N THR A 139 -6.65 23.03 -1.74
CA THR A 139 -6.37 22.05 -2.80
C THR A 139 -5.86 20.73 -2.23
N GLY A 140 -6.00 19.64 -3.00
CA GLY A 140 -5.41 18.34 -2.63
C GLY A 140 -3.88 18.39 -2.44
N ASN A 141 -3.19 19.30 -3.14
CA ASN A 141 -1.75 19.53 -2.98
C ASN A 141 -1.41 20.23 -1.65
N GLU A 142 -2.24 21.18 -1.21
CA GLU A 142 -2.10 21.79 0.11
C GLU A 142 -2.34 20.75 1.20
N PHE A 143 -3.42 19.97 1.09
CA PHE A 143 -3.66 18.85 2.01
C PHE A 143 -2.50 17.86 2.06
N ARG A 144 -1.91 17.54 0.90
CA ARG A 144 -0.70 16.69 0.82
C ARG A 144 0.44 17.26 1.65
N ARG A 145 0.64 18.59 1.70
CA ARG A 145 1.67 19.20 2.54
C ARG A 145 1.34 19.00 4.02
N MET A 146 0.10 19.25 4.44
CA MET A 146 -0.36 19.02 5.83
C MET A 146 -0.14 17.55 6.22
N ALA A 147 -0.63 16.61 5.41
CA ALA A 147 -0.55 15.17 5.67
C ALA A 147 0.90 14.61 5.67
N ASN A 148 1.86 15.31 5.07
CA ASN A 148 3.27 14.93 5.07
C ASN A 148 4.07 15.54 6.24
N ARG A 149 3.48 16.43 7.04
CA ARG A 149 4.12 16.95 8.26
C ARG A 149 4.32 15.83 9.26
N LYS A 150 5.50 15.82 9.89
CA LYS A 150 5.88 14.82 10.88
C LYS A 150 6.98 15.35 11.79
N THR A 151 6.86 14.99 13.06
CA THR A 151 7.85 15.24 14.12
C THR A 151 8.19 13.91 14.79
N GLU A 152 9.11 13.93 15.74
CA GLU A 152 9.50 12.71 16.48
C GLU A 152 8.35 12.13 17.31
N ASP A 153 7.50 13.01 17.85
CA ASP A 153 6.35 12.71 18.71
C ASP A 153 5.01 12.61 17.96
N ALA A 154 4.96 13.00 16.68
CA ALA A 154 3.73 13.02 15.90
C ALA A 154 4.00 12.65 14.44
N TYR A 155 3.70 11.40 14.09
CA TYR A 155 3.90 10.90 12.73
C TYR A 155 2.97 9.73 12.40
N LEU A 156 2.53 9.71 11.14
CA LEU A 156 2.01 8.50 10.49
C LEU A 156 3.12 7.90 9.62
N PRO A 157 3.58 6.67 9.90
CA PRO A 157 4.63 6.03 9.12
C PRO A 157 4.17 5.78 7.68
N THR A 158 5.14 5.70 6.76
CA THR A 158 4.87 5.38 5.36
C THR A 158 5.17 3.91 5.14
N TYR A 159 4.11 3.11 5.00
CA TYR A 159 4.18 1.68 4.74
C TYR A 159 3.78 1.43 3.29
N PHE A 160 4.74 1.46 2.37
CA PHE A 160 4.45 1.25 0.95
C PHE A 160 3.87 -0.16 0.71
N GLN A 161 2.53 -0.26 0.69
CA GLN A 161 1.77 -1.46 0.37
C GLN A 161 2.18 -2.70 1.17
N GLN A 162 2.58 -2.49 2.44
CA GLN A 162 2.88 -3.60 3.34
C GLN A 162 1.59 -4.01 4.05
N TRP A 163 1.15 -5.21 3.71
CA TRP A 163 -0.08 -5.80 4.25
C TRP A 163 0.27 -7.08 4.99
N ARG A 164 -0.43 -7.36 6.09
CA ARG A 164 -0.36 -8.62 6.82
C ARG A 164 -1.69 -9.37 6.73
N HIS A 165 -2.68 -8.98 7.52
CA HIS A 165 -4.03 -9.54 7.41
C HIS A 165 -4.66 -9.18 6.06
N CYS A 166 -4.35 -8.01 5.50
CA CYS A 166 -4.90 -7.57 4.22
C CYS A 166 -4.08 -7.95 2.99
N ALA A 167 -3.05 -8.78 3.13
CA ALA A 167 -2.26 -9.24 1.98
C ALA A 167 -3.13 -10.10 1.05
N GLY A 168 -3.16 -9.75 -0.23
CA GLY A 168 -3.77 -10.59 -1.27
C GLY A 168 -2.80 -11.66 -1.77
N SER A 169 -3.34 -12.69 -2.42
CA SER A 169 -2.55 -13.69 -3.15
C SER A 169 -1.75 -13.08 -4.32
N ALA A 170 -2.19 -11.92 -4.81
CA ALA A 170 -1.52 -11.12 -5.83
C ALA A 170 -1.78 -9.62 -5.61
N ASN A 171 -0.98 -8.76 -6.24
CA ASN A 171 -0.98 -7.31 -6.01
C ASN A 171 -2.31 -6.61 -6.33
N GLN A 172 -3.13 -7.18 -7.21
CA GLN A 172 -4.44 -6.62 -7.57
C GLN A 172 -5.53 -6.93 -6.54
N TYR A 173 -5.30 -7.88 -5.64
CA TYR A 173 -6.29 -8.34 -4.67
C TYR A 173 -6.10 -7.70 -3.29
N ARG A 174 -7.21 -7.58 -2.56
CA ARG A 174 -7.26 -7.16 -1.16
C ARG A 174 -6.55 -5.82 -0.93
N GLY A 175 -5.54 -5.76 -0.06
CA GLY A 175 -4.75 -4.56 0.20
C GLY A 175 -5.58 -3.41 0.76
N TYR A 176 -5.51 -2.26 0.09
CA TYR A 176 -6.10 -1.02 0.59
C TYR A 176 -7.61 -1.11 0.89
N PRO A 177 -8.49 -1.61 -0.02
CA PRO A 177 -9.89 -1.85 0.30
C PRO A 177 -10.13 -2.72 1.56
N CYS A 178 -9.32 -3.74 1.80
CA CYS A 178 -9.41 -4.55 3.02
C CYS A 178 -9.07 -3.72 4.26
N ALA A 179 -7.99 -2.94 4.21
CA ALA A 179 -7.57 -2.10 5.34
C ALA A 179 -8.60 -1.00 5.66
N VAL A 180 -9.26 -0.47 4.64
CA VAL A 180 -10.36 0.51 4.80
C VAL A 180 -11.50 -0.09 5.61
N TRP A 181 -11.94 -1.31 5.28
CA TRP A 181 -12.97 -2.01 6.06
C TRP A 181 -12.51 -2.29 7.50
N LEU A 182 -11.26 -2.70 7.73
CA LEU A 182 -10.73 -2.88 9.09
C LEU A 182 -10.79 -1.59 9.90
N ILE A 183 -10.41 -0.45 9.30
CA ILE A 183 -10.48 0.86 9.96
C ILE A 183 -11.94 1.20 10.29
N PHE A 184 -12.86 1.06 9.33
CA PHE A 184 -14.27 1.39 9.54
C PHE A 184 -14.91 0.57 10.68
N HIS A 185 -14.70 -0.75 10.69
CA HIS A 185 -15.21 -1.63 11.75
C HIS A 185 -14.55 -1.33 13.11
N SER A 186 -13.26 -0.99 13.13
CA SER A 186 -12.59 -0.59 14.37
C SER A 186 -13.13 0.73 14.91
N LEU A 187 -13.53 1.67 14.06
CA LEU A 187 -14.12 2.95 14.48
C LEU A 187 -15.52 2.77 15.07
N THR A 188 -16.36 1.89 14.51
CA THR A 188 -17.68 1.62 15.10
C THR A 188 -17.55 0.99 16.48
N VAL A 189 -16.62 0.04 16.66
CA VAL A 189 -16.30 -0.52 18.00
C VAL A 189 -15.68 0.54 18.92
N GLY A 190 -14.78 1.38 18.41
CA GLY A 190 -14.20 2.50 19.17
C GLY A 190 -15.25 3.47 19.70
N GLN A 191 -16.29 3.76 18.91
CA GLN A 191 -17.43 4.57 19.34
C GLN A 191 -18.19 3.91 20.49
N VAL A 192 -18.49 2.60 20.40
CA VAL A 192 -19.12 1.86 21.52
C VAL A 192 -18.32 2.03 22.80
N ARG A 193 -17.00 1.79 22.76
CA ARG A 193 -16.14 1.89 23.94
C ARG A 193 -15.99 3.32 24.48
N PHE A 194 -16.10 4.32 23.62
CA PHE A 194 -16.07 5.72 24.03
C PHE A 194 -17.38 6.11 24.72
N GLU A 195 -18.52 5.73 24.15
CA GLU A 195 -19.83 6.00 24.72
C GLU A 195 -20.08 5.22 26.01
N GLU A 196 -19.57 3.99 26.17
CA GLU A 196 -19.63 3.21 27.42
C GLU A 196 -19.01 3.94 28.62
N LYS A 197 -18.07 4.86 28.40
CA LYS A 197 -17.47 5.69 29.46
C LYS A 197 -18.36 6.84 29.89
N LYS A 198 -19.31 7.23 29.04
CA LYS A 198 -20.29 8.26 29.37
C LYS A 198 -21.44 7.55 30.09
N SER A 199 -21.77 8.00 31.29
CA SER A 199 -22.94 7.49 32.03
C SER A 199 -24.26 7.96 31.42
N VAL A 200 -24.41 7.82 30.10
CA VAL A 200 -25.55 8.25 29.30
C VAL A 200 -26.40 7.02 28.96
N PRO A 201 -27.74 7.09 29.14
CA PRO A 201 -28.65 6.02 28.72
C PRO A 201 -28.49 5.64 27.25
N SER A 202 -28.62 4.34 26.93
CA SER A 202 -28.37 3.82 25.58
C SER A 202 -29.28 4.41 24.50
N ASP A 203 -30.47 4.87 24.87
CA ASP A 203 -31.48 5.49 24.00
C ASP A 203 -31.15 6.96 23.65
N LYS A 204 -30.08 7.53 24.24
CA LYS A 204 -29.59 8.88 23.97
C LYS A 204 -28.21 8.91 23.30
N LEU A 205 -27.68 7.75 22.92
CA LEU A 205 -26.39 7.66 22.26
C LEU A 205 -26.51 8.05 20.79
N ASP A 206 -25.67 9.00 20.35
CA ASP A 206 -25.48 9.26 18.92
C ASP A 206 -24.59 8.15 18.37
N MET A 207 -25.23 7.18 17.69
CA MET A 207 -24.56 6.08 16.99
C MET A 207 -24.48 6.32 15.47
N ILE A 208 -24.89 7.50 14.99
CA ILE A 208 -24.88 7.89 13.57
C ILE A 208 -23.54 8.52 13.19
N GLU A 209 -22.82 9.14 14.14
CA GLU A 209 -21.57 9.87 13.89
C GLU A 209 -20.57 9.10 13.00
N VAL A 210 -20.20 7.86 13.38
CA VAL A 210 -19.21 7.07 12.63
C VAL A 210 -19.77 6.57 11.27
N PRO A 211 -20.94 5.92 11.19
CA PRO A 211 -21.52 5.50 9.92
C PRO A 211 -21.68 6.64 8.90
N LEU A 212 -22.11 7.83 9.37
CA LEU A 212 -22.28 9.00 8.51
C LEU A 212 -20.93 9.57 8.05
N ALA A 213 -19.91 9.58 8.92
CA ALA A 213 -18.55 9.98 8.53
C ALA A 213 -17.96 9.02 7.48
N ILE A 214 -18.20 7.70 7.62
CA ILE A 214 -17.80 6.68 6.65
C ILE A 214 -18.49 6.91 5.29
N LYS A 215 -19.83 7.04 5.28
CA LYS A 215 -20.63 7.32 4.06
C LYS A 215 -20.09 8.53 3.32
N ASN A 216 -19.84 9.62 4.04
CA ASN A 216 -19.31 10.84 3.43
C ASN A 216 -17.85 10.70 2.98
N PHE A 217 -16.99 10.00 3.72
CA PHE A 217 -15.64 9.72 3.26
C PHE A 217 -15.64 8.96 1.94
N ILE A 218 -16.46 7.90 1.83
CA ILE A 218 -16.58 7.10 0.61
C ILE A 218 -17.12 7.91 -0.56
N LYS A 219 -18.13 8.77 -0.32
CA LYS A 219 -18.72 9.64 -1.34
C LYS A 219 -17.71 10.60 -1.97
N TYR A 220 -16.90 11.27 -1.13
CA TYR A 220 -16.05 12.38 -1.58
C TYR A 220 -14.61 11.99 -1.89
N PHE A 221 -14.06 10.96 -1.24
CA PHE A 221 -12.61 10.69 -1.29
C PHE A 221 -12.22 9.32 -1.83
N PHE A 222 -13.11 8.32 -1.83
CA PHE A 222 -12.73 6.97 -2.21
C PHE A 222 -12.52 6.82 -3.73
N GLY A 223 -11.36 6.31 -4.14
CA GLY A 223 -10.92 6.35 -5.53
C GLY A 223 -11.74 5.46 -6.49
N CYS A 224 -12.27 4.34 -6.01
CA CYS A 224 -13.12 3.47 -6.82
C CYS A 224 -14.54 4.03 -6.90
N ARG A 225 -14.89 4.68 -8.01
CA ARG A 225 -16.21 5.30 -8.22
C ARG A 225 -17.35 4.29 -8.21
N GLU A 226 -17.20 3.17 -8.91
CA GLU A 226 -18.18 2.09 -8.91
C GLU A 226 -18.43 1.52 -7.50
N CYS A 227 -17.36 1.32 -6.73
CA CYS A 227 -17.45 0.88 -5.34
C CYS A 227 -18.18 1.92 -4.48
N SER A 228 -17.90 3.20 -4.69
CA SER A 228 -18.56 4.31 -4.01
C SER A 228 -20.05 4.34 -4.33
N ASP A 229 -20.43 4.24 -5.60
CA ASP A 229 -21.83 4.25 -6.03
C ASP A 229 -22.62 3.08 -5.42
N HIS A 230 -22.03 1.88 -5.39
CA HIS A 230 -22.62 0.74 -4.67
C HIS A 230 -22.76 1.01 -3.17
N PHE A 231 -21.73 1.55 -2.53
CA PHE A 231 -21.77 1.86 -1.09
C PHE A 231 -22.84 2.92 -0.77
N MET A 232 -23.01 3.93 -1.63
CA MET A 232 -24.06 4.95 -1.46
C MET A 232 -25.46 4.36 -1.56
N LYS A 233 -25.69 3.40 -2.46
CA LYS A 233 -26.96 2.66 -2.56
C LYS A 233 -27.23 1.79 -1.33
N GLU A 234 -26.20 1.15 -0.80
CA GLU A 234 -26.30 0.32 0.39
C GLU A 234 -26.57 1.13 1.67
N THR A 235 -26.18 2.41 1.69
CA THR A 235 -26.20 3.27 2.90
C THR A 235 -27.20 4.41 2.85
N VAL A 236 -28.27 4.27 2.04
CA VAL A 236 -29.35 5.25 1.93
C VAL A 236 -30.08 5.48 3.26
N ASN A 237 -30.07 4.49 4.15
CA ASN A 237 -30.77 4.48 5.43
C ASN A 237 -29.83 4.71 6.64
N VAL A 238 -28.67 5.34 6.43
CA VAL A 238 -27.73 5.60 7.56
C VAL A 238 -28.36 6.52 8.61
N GLU A 239 -29.29 7.38 8.19
CA GLU A 239 -30.04 8.28 9.05
C GLU A 239 -31.13 7.55 9.88
N ASP A 240 -31.47 6.30 9.52
CA ASP A 240 -32.49 5.47 10.21
C ASP A 240 -31.89 4.58 11.31
N ILE A 241 -30.58 4.68 11.57
CA ILE A 241 -29.89 3.94 12.63
C ILE A 241 -30.56 4.24 13.98
N GLN A 242 -31.03 3.19 14.62
CA GLN A 242 -31.74 3.27 15.89
C GLN A 242 -30.81 3.66 17.05
N PRO A 243 -31.32 4.33 18.10
CA PRO A 243 -30.55 4.68 19.28
C PRO A 243 -30.28 3.44 20.14
N ASN A 244 -29.30 2.64 19.71
CA ASN A 244 -28.80 1.46 20.41
C ASN A 244 -27.28 1.42 20.30
N LYS A 245 -26.60 1.18 21.43
CA LYS A 245 -25.13 1.19 21.53
C LYS A 245 -24.39 0.32 20.52
N TYR A 246 -25.02 -0.71 19.95
CA TYR A 246 -24.39 -1.64 19.00
C TYR A 246 -24.86 -1.45 17.56
N GLU A 247 -25.79 -0.52 17.31
CA GLU A 247 -26.44 -0.39 16.01
C GLU A 247 -25.43 0.01 14.90
N ALA A 248 -24.49 0.91 15.19
CA ALA A 248 -23.44 1.28 14.24
C ALA A 248 -22.57 0.07 13.82
N VAL A 249 -22.25 -0.81 14.77
CA VAL A 249 -21.46 -2.03 14.53
C VAL A 249 -22.24 -2.99 13.65
N LEU A 250 -23.49 -3.29 14.02
CA LEU A 250 -24.36 -4.18 13.27
C LEU A 250 -24.70 -3.66 11.88
N TYR A 251 -24.97 -2.35 11.76
CA TYR A 251 -25.27 -1.69 10.51
C TYR A 251 -24.13 -1.90 9.51
N LEU A 252 -22.91 -1.52 9.89
CA LEU A 252 -21.75 -1.65 9.01
C LEU A 252 -21.42 -3.12 8.71
N TRP A 253 -21.57 -4.01 9.69
CA TRP A 253 -21.40 -5.45 9.51
C TRP A 253 -22.36 -6.03 8.48
N ASN A 254 -23.66 -5.71 8.58
CA ASN A 254 -24.68 -6.13 7.61
C ASN A 254 -24.38 -5.62 6.20
N ILE A 255 -23.99 -4.34 6.07
CA ILE A 255 -23.60 -3.74 4.79
C ILE A 255 -22.43 -4.51 4.17
N HIS A 256 -21.39 -4.78 4.97
CA HIS A 256 -20.21 -5.49 4.48
C HIS A 256 -20.53 -6.92 4.04
N ASN A 257 -21.45 -7.61 4.74
CA ASN A 257 -21.88 -8.95 4.37
C ASN A 257 -22.72 -9.00 3.08
N ARG A 258 -23.55 -7.98 2.80
CA ARG A 258 -24.21 -7.83 1.49
C ARG A 258 -23.21 -7.55 0.38
N VAL A 259 -22.17 -6.76 0.66
CA VAL A 259 -21.06 -6.56 -0.28
C VAL A 259 -20.31 -7.88 -0.53
N ASN A 260 -20.08 -8.69 0.50
CA ASN A 260 -19.46 -10.01 0.35
C ASN A 260 -20.31 -10.95 -0.51
N GLU A 261 -21.62 -11.01 -0.27
CA GLU A 261 -22.54 -11.78 -1.10
C GLU A 261 -22.50 -11.37 -2.57
N ARG A 262 -22.60 -10.05 -2.85
CA ARG A 262 -22.54 -9.53 -4.22
C ARG A 262 -21.21 -9.82 -4.92
N LEU A 263 -20.09 -9.79 -4.20
CA LEU A 263 -18.76 -9.99 -4.76
C LEU A 263 -18.31 -11.45 -4.79
N HIS A 264 -19.13 -12.38 -4.31
CA HIS A 264 -18.77 -13.80 -4.29
C HIS A 264 -18.72 -14.36 -5.71
N GLY A 265 -17.62 -15.02 -6.08
CA GLY A 265 -17.40 -15.57 -7.42
C GLY A 265 -17.05 -14.53 -8.49
N GLU A 266 -16.97 -13.25 -8.15
CA GLU A 266 -16.60 -12.19 -9.09
C GLU A 266 -15.11 -12.22 -9.44
N ILE A 267 -14.75 -11.68 -10.62
CA ILE A 267 -13.34 -11.66 -11.09
C ILE A 267 -12.38 -10.91 -10.15
N SER A 268 -12.94 -10.01 -9.34
CA SER A 268 -12.20 -9.23 -8.34
C SER A 268 -11.97 -9.98 -7.02
N GLU A 269 -12.60 -11.14 -6.84
CA GLU A 269 -12.42 -12.01 -5.68
C GLU A 269 -11.03 -12.64 -5.70
N ASP A 270 -10.36 -12.62 -4.54
CA ASP A 270 -9.08 -13.28 -4.37
C ASP A 270 -9.31 -14.79 -4.23
N PRO A 271 -8.74 -15.65 -5.10
CA PRO A 271 -8.96 -17.10 -5.02
C PRO A 271 -8.53 -17.74 -3.71
N LEU A 272 -7.60 -17.12 -2.96
CA LEU A 272 -7.17 -17.62 -1.65
C LEU A 272 -7.94 -17.00 -0.47
N HIS A 273 -8.81 -16.03 -0.74
CA HIS A 273 -9.64 -15.35 0.26
C HIS A 273 -11.06 -15.14 -0.28
N PRO A 274 -11.83 -16.24 -0.51
CA PRO A 274 -13.19 -16.16 -1.01
C PRO A 274 -14.07 -15.33 -0.07
N LYS A 275 -15.03 -14.61 -0.65
CA LYS A 275 -16.07 -13.86 0.05
C LYS A 275 -17.02 -14.85 0.72
N LEU A 276 -17.12 -14.70 2.03
CA LEU A 276 -18.03 -15.49 2.87
C LEU A 276 -18.85 -14.53 3.71
N GLN A 277 -20.01 -14.99 4.17
CA GLN A 277 -20.72 -14.34 5.26
C GLN A 277 -19.81 -14.36 6.51
N PHE A 278 -19.46 -13.18 7.00
CA PHE A 278 -18.53 -12.99 8.11
C PHE A 278 -19.29 -12.81 9.42
N PRO A 279 -18.83 -13.38 10.55
CA PRO A 279 -17.77 -14.37 10.64
C PRO A 279 -18.20 -15.74 10.10
N PRO A 280 -17.33 -16.49 9.41
CA PRO A 280 -17.63 -17.86 9.02
C PRO A 280 -17.66 -18.79 10.25
N ILE A 281 -18.31 -19.95 10.15
CA ILE A 281 -18.48 -20.92 11.26
C ILE A 281 -17.15 -21.25 11.98
N PRO A 282 -16.03 -21.53 11.28
CA PRO A 282 -14.76 -21.84 11.96
C PRO A 282 -14.22 -20.68 12.80
N LEU A 283 -14.62 -19.43 12.49
CA LEU A 283 -14.18 -18.25 13.22
C LEU A 283 -15.07 -17.96 14.43
N CYS A 284 -16.39 -18.16 14.30
CA CYS A 284 -17.33 -18.00 15.40
C CYS A 284 -18.54 -18.93 15.26
N LYS A 285 -18.45 -20.16 15.78
CA LYS A 285 -19.56 -21.12 15.71
C LYS A 285 -20.83 -20.60 16.41
N GLN A 286 -20.68 -19.95 17.56
CA GLN A 286 -21.80 -19.40 18.34
C GLN A 286 -22.54 -18.23 17.66
N CYS A 287 -21.92 -17.63 16.64
CA CYS A 287 -22.54 -16.56 15.84
C CYS A 287 -23.59 -17.11 14.87
N HIS A 288 -23.71 -18.42 14.69
CA HIS A 288 -24.65 -19.06 13.76
C HIS A 288 -25.74 -19.82 14.51
N LYS A 289 -26.99 -19.64 14.12
CA LYS A 289 -28.11 -20.49 14.53
C LYS A 289 -28.16 -21.69 13.58
N LEU A 290 -28.10 -22.89 14.15
CA LEU A 290 -28.14 -24.16 13.42
C LEU A 290 -29.53 -24.78 13.58
N ASP A 291 -30.13 -25.22 12.47
CA ASP A 291 -31.28 -26.14 12.48
C ASP A 291 -30.88 -27.39 11.71
N LYS A 292 -30.94 -28.56 12.35
CA LYS A 292 -30.50 -29.86 11.78
C LYS A 292 -29.15 -29.80 11.04
N ASP A 293 -28.17 -29.12 11.66
CA ASP A 293 -26.82 -28.87 11.15
C ASP A 293 -26.70 -27.90 9.95
N ASP A 294 -27.80 -27.32 9.48
CA ASP A 294 -27.82 -26.25 8.47
C ASP A 294 -27.81 -24.85 9.12
N VAL A 295 -27.02 -23.93 8.55
CA VAL A 295 -26.99 -22.53 8.99
C VAL A 295 -28.26 -21.82 8.52
N THR A 296 -29.10 -21.40 9.47
CA THR A 296 -30.36 -20.70 9.16
C THR A 296 -30.21 -19.19 9.21
N SER A 297 -29.46 -18.67 10.17
CA SER A 297 -29.27 -17.22 10.39
C SER A 297 -28.18 -16.91 11.41
N PHE A 298 -27.75 -15.65 11.48
CA PHE A 298 -26.84 -15.19 12.53
C PHE A 298 -27.55 -15.04 13.89
N ASN A 299 -26.87 -15.47 14.96
CA ASN A 299 -27.18 -15.09 16.33
C ASN A 299 -26.62 -13.69 16.61
N LYS A 300 -27.49 -12.67 16.54
CA LYS A 300 -27.09 -11.26 16.66
C LYS A 300 -26.28 -10.96 17.93
N ASP A 301 -26.69 -11.47 19.09
CA ASP A 301 -26.01 -11.16 20.36
C ASP A 301 -24.58 -11.72 20.37
N ARG A 302 -24.41 -12.98 19.95
CA ARG A 302 -23.09 -13.61 19.84
C ARG A 302 -22.23 -12.98 18.76
N THR A 303 -22.83 -12.52 17.66
CA THR A 303 -22.13 -11.76 16.62
C THR A 303 -21.63 -10.43 17.14
N ILE A 304 -22.43 -9.68 17.91
CA ILE A 304 -22.00 -8.42 18.52
C ILE A 304 -20.80 -8.66 19.44
N GLU A 305 -20.89 -9.64 20.35
CA GLU A 305 -19.79 -10.02 21.25
C GLU A 305 -18.50 -10.29 20.46
N PHE A 306 -18.61 -11.12 19.42
CA PHE A 306 -17.49 -11.44 18.54
C PHE A 306 -16.90 -10.19 17.85
N LEU A 307 -17.74 -9.32 17.27
CA LEU A 307 -17.27 -8.12 16.56
C LEU A 307 -16.57 -7.13 17.51
N LEU A 308 -17.13 -6.95 18.71
CA LEU A 308 -16.55 -6.08 19.74
C LEU A 308 -15.19 -6.57 20.21
N GLU A 309 -14.98 -7.89 20.28
CA GLU A 309 -13.69 -8.50 20.62
C GLU A 309 -12.72 -8.43 19.43
N PHE A 310 -13.16 -8.86 18.25
CA PHE A 310 -12.34 -8.97 17.05
C PHE A 310 -11.73 -7.63 16.61
N TYR A 311 -12.50 -6.54 16.71
CA TYR A 311 -12.04 -5.19 16.38
C TYR A 311 -11.64 -4.36 17.61
N SER A 312 -11.54 -4.97 18.79
CA SER A 312 -11.06 -4.27 20.00
C SER A 312 -9.59 -3.87 19.86
N LYS A 313 -9.20 -2.81 20.60
CA LYS A 313 -7.79 -2.42 20.74
C LYS A 313 -6.91 -3.58 21.24
N ASP A 314 -7.45 -4.45 22.08
CA ASP A 314 -6.71 -5.55 22.71
C ASP A 314 -6.41 -6.69 21.71
N ASN A 315 -7.24 -6.89 20.69
CA ASN A 315 -7.00 -7.87 19.62
C ASN A 315 -6.11 -7.32 18.49
N ILE A 316 -5.76 -6.02 18.51
CA ILE A 316 -4.92 -5.40 17.48
C ILE A 316 -3.43 -5.64 17.78
N ASP A 317 -2.82 -6.49 16.97
CA ASP A 317 -1.41 -6.83 17.09
C ASP A 317 -0.51 -5.72 16.53
N SER A 318 0.32 -5.17 17.43
CA SER A 318 1.28 -4.09 17.17
C SER A 318 2.75 -4.56 17.19
N SER A 319 3.00 -5.87 17.37
CA SER A 319 4.35 -6.42 17.60
C SER A 319 5.29 -6.26 16.39
N ASN A 320 4.74 -6.31 15.16
CA ASN A 320 5.52 -6.20 13.92
C ASN A 320 5.81 -4.75 13.47
N LEU A 321 5.59 -3.74 14.31
CA LEU A 321 5.82 -2.35 13.93
C LEU A 321 7.26 -1.88 14.16
N THR A 322 8.02 -2.56 15.03
CA THR A 322 9.31 -2.11 15.58
C THR A 322 10.40 -1.87 14.53
N ASP A 323 10.59 -2.77 13.57
CA ASP A 323 11.65 -2.63 12.56
C ASP A 323 11.40 -1.44 11.61
N PHE A 324 10.13 -1.24 11.22
CA PHE A 324 9.74 -0.16 10.32
C PHE A 324 9.67 1.21 11.01
N GLN A 325 9.24 1.23 12.27
CA GLN A 325 9.27 2.43 13.11
C GLN A 325 10.70 2.93 13.31
N GLN A 326 11.62 2.04 13.67
CA GLN A 326 13.03 2.40 13.86
C GLN A 326 13.65 2.98 12.57
N GLN A 327 13.35 2.39 11.41
CA GLN A 327 13.84 2.93 10.14
C GLN A 327 13.27 4.33 9.84
N SER A 328 11.98 4.55 10.12
CA SER A 328 11.31 5.84 9.89
C SER A 328 11.84 6.95 10.80
N ILE A 329 12.04 6.65 12.08
CA ILE A 329 12.61 7.58 13.08
C ILE A 329 14.09 7.87 12.75
N ARG A 330 14.89 6.86 12.40
CA ARG A 330 16.29 7.07 11.98
C ARG A 330 16.38 8.02 10.78
N LYS A 331 15.56 7.80 9.74
CA LYS A 331 15.49 8.69 8.57
C LYS A 331 15.08 10.12 8.93
N LEU A 332 14.16 10.28 9.88
CA LEU A 332 13.74 11.59 10.39
C LEU A 332 14.89 12.33 11.09
N ARG A 333 15.52 11.69 12.08
CA ARG A 333 16.66 12.24 12.81
C ARG A 333 17.82 12.60 11.88
N SER A 334 18.14 11.75 10.91
CA SER A 334 19.16 12.07 9.89
C SER A 334 18.80 13.33 9.10
N ARG A 335 17.55 13.48 8.65
CA ARG A 335 17.11 14.69 7.91
C ARG A 335 17.16 15.96 8.75
N GLN A 336 16.76 15.89 10.01
CA GLN A 336 16.84 17.04 10.93
C GLN A 336 18.30 17.45 11.15
N LYS A 337 19.20 16.48 11.37
CA LYS A 337 20.63 16.72 11.49
C LYS A 337 21.22 17.40 10.23
N TRP A 338 20.84 16.93 9.04
CA TRP A 338 21.27 17.57 7.78
C TRP A 338 20.76 19.01 7.62
N LYS A 339 19.52 19.30 8.04
CA LYS A 339 19.00 20.68 8.01
C LYS A 339 19.79 21.60 8.95
N GLN A 340 20.05 21.15 10.17
CA GLN A 340 20.83 21.92 11.16
C GLN A 340 22.27 22.18 10.68
N ILE A 341 22.92 21.21 10.04
CA ILE A 341 24.26 21.39 9.46
C ILE A 341 24.22 22.46 8.35
N ASN A 342 23.26 22.37 7.43
CA ASN A 342 23.16 23.31 6.32
C ASN A 342 22.73 24.73 6.74
N GLU A 343 21.96 24.85 7.83
CA GLU A 343 21.61 26.15 8.43
C GLU A 343 22.82 26.79 9.14
N ASN A 344 23.72 25.99 9.71
CA ASN A 344 24.95 26.47 10.36
C ASN A 344 26.08 26.79 9.36
N ASP A 345 26.18 26.08 8.24
CA ASP A 345 27.18 26.35 7.18
C ASP A 345 26.88 27.63 6.37
N GLY A 346 25.69 28.23 6.53
CA GLY A 346 25.32 29.51 5.92
C GLY A 346 25.93 30.75 6.58
N ASN A 347 26.73 30.59 7.65
CA ASN A 347 27.30 31.68 8.43
C ASN A 347 28.83 31.51 8.65
N ILE A 348 29.61 31.48 7.56
CA ILE A 348 31.08 31.45 7.64
C ILE A 348 31.64 32.76 7.08
N ASN A 349 31.76 33.76 7.96
CA ASN A 349 32.81 34.78 7.92
C ASN A 349 33.43 34.83 9.31
N ASN A 350 34.37 33.90 9.57
CA ASN A 350 35.49 34.05 10.51
C ASN A 350 36.32 32.76 10.48
N ILE A 351 37.44 32.81 9.75
CA ILE A 351 38.53 31.84 9.85
C ILE A 351 39.52 32.40 10.86
N PRO A 352 39.88 31.63 11.89
CA PRO A 352 41.30 31.51 12.23
C PRO A 352 41.79 30.09 11.97
N ASP A 353 42.99 30.06 11.45
CA ASP A 353 43.74 28.89 10.99
C ASP A 353 44.36 28.09 12.15
N GLU A 354 44.79 26.88 11.78
CA GLU A 354 45.68 25.94 12.48
C GLU A 354 45.11 24.89 13.46
N ASN A 355 45.29 23.63 13.00
CA ASN A 355 45.52 22.40 13.74
C ASN A 355 44.36 21.77 14.52
N SER A 356 43.47 21.09 13.77
CA SER A 356 43.02 19.76 14.21
C SER A 356 42.88 18.82 13.01
N ASP A 357 43.56 17.67 13.09
CA ASP A 357 43.42 16.55 12.16
C ASP A 357 41.97 16.06 12.13
N ASN A 358 41.22 16.54 11.14
CA ASN A 358 39.80 16.23 11.01
C ASN A 358 39.59 15.09 10.00
N GLU A 359 38.94 14.01 10.44
CA GLU A 359 38.50 12.83 9.65
C GLU A 359 37.69 13.22 8.39
N LEU A 360 37.20 14.47 8.32
CA LEU A 360 36.55 15.08 7.16
C LEU A 360 37.51 15.22 5.95
N SER A 361 38.78 15.56 6.16
CA SER A 361 39.77 15.68 5.06
C SER A 361 40.07 14.31 4.44
N LYS A 362 40.10 13.27 5.29
CA LYS A 362 40.30 11.88 4.91
C LYS A 362 39.13 11.34 4.08
N TYR A 363 37.90 11.77 4.39
CA TYR A 363 36.69 11.37 3.66
C TYR A 363 36.58 12.06 2.29
N ILE A 364 36.92 13.34 2.20
CA ILE A 364 36.93 14.10 0.93
C ILE A 364 38.02 13.58 -0.02
N LYS A 365 39.20 13.21 0.50
CA LYS A 365 40.27 12.57 -0.31
C LYS A 365 39.83 11.18 -0.82
N LYS A 366 39.05 10.45 -0.02
CA LYS A 366 38.55 9.10 -0.36
C LYS A 366 37.43 9.13 -1.40
N SER A 367 36.58 10.16 -1.43
CA SER A 367 35.54 10.30 -2.47
C SER A 367 36.11 10.72 -3.83
N SER A 368 37.17 11.54 -3.82
CA SER A 368 37.85 12.02 -5.04
C SER A 368 38.63 10.90 -5.76
N LEU A 369 39.37 10.05 -5.03
CA LEU A 369 40.19 8.99 -5.65
C LEU A 369 39.41 7.78 -6.18
N PHE A 370 38.25 7.45 -5.58
CA PHE A 370 37.46 6.26 -5.94
C PHE A 370 36.46 6.49 -7.08
N GLY A 371 36.11 7.75 -7.39
CA GLY A 371 35.09 8.07 -8.39
C GLY A 371 35.55 7.90 -9.84
N THR A 372 36.78 8.31 -10.16
CA THR A 372 37.26 8.42 -11.55
C THR A 372 37.96 7.15 -12.05
N THR A 373 38.79 6.54 -11.22
CA THR A 373 39.56 5.32 -11.55
C THR A 373 38.66 4.08 -11.71
N THR A 374 37.64 3.94 -10.84
CA THR A 374 36.70 2.81 -10.92
C THR A 374 35.70 2.95 -12.09
N MET A 375 35.40 4.17 -12.52
CA MET A 375 34.59 4.41 -13.71
C MET A 375 35.34 4.06 -14.99
N LEU A 376 36.60 4.51 -15.12
CA LEU A 376 37.43 4.24 -16.30
C LEU A 376 37.70 2.73 -16.47
N LEU A 377 37.98 2.01 -15.39
CA LEU A 377 38.15 0.55 -15.42
C LEU A 377 36.85 -0.20 -15.78
N LYS A 378 35.68 0.31 -15.37
CA LYS A 378 34.38 -0.24 -15.75
C LYS A 378 34.07 0.00 -17.23
N HIS A 379 34.37 1.18 -17.76
CA HIS A 379 34.21 1.49 -19.17
C HIS A 379 35.14 0.64 -20.05
N PHE A 380 36.39 0.41 -19.63
CA PHE A 380 37.33 -0.43 -20.36
C PHE A 380 36.87 -1.89 -20.44
N LYS A 381 36.35 -2.45 -19.33
CA LYS A 381 35.79 -3.81 -19.31
C LYS A 381 34.57 -3.96 -20.22
N ILE A 382 33.69 -2.96 -20.25
CA ILE A 382 32.52 -2.96 -21.15
C ILE A 382 32.97 -2.90 -22.61
N TYR A 383 33.95 -2.03 -22.92
CA TYR A 383 34.47 -1.90 -24.29
C TYR A 383 35.13 -3.20 -24.77
N PHE A 384 35.92 -3.85 -23.92
CA PHE A 384 36.55 -5.14 -24.21
C PHE A 384 35.53 -6.26 -24.45
N ILE A 385 34.46 -6.32 -23.64
CA ILE A 385 33.39 -7.32 -23.82
C ILE A 385 32.66 -7.10 -25.15
N VAL A 386 32.37 -5.84 -25.49
CA VAL A 386 31.69 -5.49 -26.74
C VAL A 386 32.57 -5.81 -27.95
N THR A 387 33.87 -5.49 -27.91
CA THR A 387 34.79 -5.80 -29.01
C THR A 387 34.97 -7.31 -29.19
N CYS A 388 35.10 -8.09 -28.11
CA CYS A 388 35.12 -9.55 -28.19
C CYS A 388 33.82 -10.11 -28.78
N PHE A 389 32.67 -9.57 -28.42
CA PHE A 389 31.37 -10.02 -28.93
C PHE A 389 31.22 -9.73 -30.43
N VAL A 390 31.62 -8.54 -30.88
CA VAL A 390 31.64 -8.15 -32.30
C VAL A 390 32.61 -9.02 -33.09
N PHE A 391 33.79 -9.34 -32.53
CA PHE A 391 34.77 -10.22 -33.15
C PHE A 391 34.26 -11.66 -33.31
N VAL A 392 33.56 -12.20 -32.31
CA VAL A 392 32.93 -13.54 -32.39
C VAL A 392 31.83 -13.58 -33.44
N ILE A 393 31.01 -12.52 -33.54
CA ILE A 393 29.98 -12.40 -34.59
C ILE A 393 30.64 -12.33 -35.97
N PHE A 394 31.71 -11.53 -36.11
CA PHE A 394 32.46 -11.41 -37.36
C PHE A 394 33.10 -12.73 -37.80
N LEU A 395 33.70 -13.48 -36.86
CA LEU A 395 34.23 -14.82 -37.13
C LEU A 395 33.12 -15.78 -37.54
N ARG A 396 31.98 -15.82 -36.84
CA ARG A 396 30.83 -16.66 -37.23
C ARG A 396 30.31 -16.31 -38.63
N TYR A 397 30.20 -15.02 -38.95
CA TYR A 397 29.80 -14.56 -40.27
C TYR A 397 30.79 -15.00 -41.37
N ARG A 398 32.10 -14.85 -41.12
CA ARG A 398 33.16 -15.33 -42.04
C ARG A 398 33.13 -16.84 -42.23
N PHE A 399 32.97 -17.64 -41.16
CA PHE A 399 32.89 -19.10 -41.24
C PHE A 399 31.62 -19.59 -41.94
N CYS A 400 30.46 -18.93 -41.74
CA CYS A 400 29.24 -19.23 -42.49
C CYS A 400 29.37 -18.89 -43.98
N LYS A 401 30.09 -17.81 -44.34
CA LYS A 401 30.33 -17.43 -45.73
C LYS A 401 31.32 -18.36 -46.45
N VAL A 402 32.31 -18.90 -45.74
CA VAL A 402 33.24 -19.91 -46.27
C VAL A 402 32.56 -21.27 -46.46
N LYS A 403 31.66 -21.68 -45.55
CA LYS A 403 30.83 -22.88 -45.75
C LYS A 403 29.90 -22.74 -46.96
N LYS A 404 29.27 -21.58 -47.18
CA LYS A 404 28.38 -21.35 -48.33
C LYS A 404 29.08 -21.44 -49.69
N LYS A 405 30.39 -21.16 -49.77
CA LYS A 405 31.20 -21.30 -51.01
C LYS A 405 31.68 -22.73 -51.30
N ARG A 406 31.63 -23.66 -50.34
CA ARG A 406 31.98 -25.08 -50.55
C ARG A 406 30.80 -25.96 -50.98
N TYR A 407 29.58 -25.41 -51.05
CA TYR A 407 28.37 -26.09 -51.52
C TYR A 407 27.85 -25.56 -52.86
N THR A 408 28.67 -24.76 -53.56
CA THR A 408 28.35 -24.20 -54.89
C THR A 408 29.55 -24.29 -55.84
N LEU A 409 30.22 -25.45 -55.84
CA LEU A 409 31.17 -25.88 -56.86
C LEU A 409 31.02 -27.38 -57.04
#